data_AF-A0A821FMW5-F1
#
_entry.id   AF-A0A821FMW5-F1
#
_cell.length_a   1.000
_cell.length_b   1.000
_cell.length_c   1.000
_cell.angle_alpha   90.00
_cell.angle_beta   90.00
_cell.angle_gamma   90.00
#
_symmetry.space_group_name_H-M   'P 1'
#
loop_
_entity.id
_entity.type
_entity.pdbx_description
1 polymer ?
#
loop_
_entity_poly.entity_id
_entity_poly.type
_entity_poly.pdbx_seq_one_letter_code
_entity_poly.pdbx_strand_id
1 'polypeptide(L)'
;SMIGDVNLFLNDLDDIHCGEIEIMIPQATERHKGYGIETLYTFIRYAIETLNITRFVVKIGLQNLPSINLFTKKLQFLEIEKSEVFQETTMERRVDNDFIELLHSKTPNYEIDSYENLIINKTI
;
A
#
# COMPACT_ATOMS: atom_id res chain seq x y z
N SER A 1 12.56 -7.45 -15.34
CA SER A 1 11.48 -8.45 -15.16
C SER A 1 10.47 -7.90 -14.15
N MET A 2 9.30 -8.52 -14.04
CA MET A 2 8.39 -8.28 -12.90
C MET A 2 8.98 -8.94 -11.66
N ILE A 3 9.08 -8.21 -10.55
CA ILE A 3 9.76 -8.64 -9.31
C ILE A 3 8.83 -8.76 -8.10
N GLY A 4 7.54 -8.49 -8.28
CA GLY A 4 6.53 -8.44 -7.23
C GLY A 4 5.28 -7.68 -7.67
N ASP A 5 4.31 -7.58 -6.78
CA ASP A 5 3.01 -6.95 -6.97
C ASP A 5 2.47 -6.35 -5.66
N VAL A 6 1.50 -5.46 -5.80
CA VAL A 6 0.70 -4.88 -4.72
C VAL A 6 -0.77 -4.96 -5.13
N ASN A 7 -1.63 -5.39 -4.21
CA ASN A 7 -3.06 -5.54 -4.42
C ASN A 7 -3.85 -4.73 -3.38
N LEU A 8 -5.03 -4.28 -3.77
CA LEU A 8 -6.01 -3.63 -2.91
C LEU A 8 -7.34 -4.37 -3.02
N PHE A 9 -7.82 -4.90 -1.91
CA PHE A 9 -9.10 -5.60 -1.85
C PHE A 9 -10.16 -4.74 -1.18
N LEU A 10 -11.29 -4.54 -1.85
CA LEU A 10 -12.43 -3.75 -1.37
C LEU A 10 -13.57 -4.71 -1.00
N ASN A 11 -13.35 -5.47 0.07
CA ASN A 11 -14.20 -6.60 0.45
C ASN A 11 -15.02 -6.36 1.74
N ASP A 12 -14.84 -5.21 2.38
CA ASP A 12 -15.62 -4.84 3.57
C ASP A 12 -16.99 -4.31 3.14
N LEU A 13 -18.02 -5.14 3.31
CA LEU A 13 -19.40 -4.83 2.90
C LEU A 13 -20.01 -3.71 3.75
N ASP A 14 -19.49 -3.49 4.96
CA ASP A 14 -19.96 -2.47 5.89
C ASP A 14 -19.18 -1.15 5.70
N ASP A 15 -18.01 -1.19 5.06
CA ASP A 15 -17.15 -0.04 4.78
C ASP A 15 -16.50 -0.11 3.38
N ILE A 16 -17.21 0.40 2.37
CA ILE A 16 -16.73 0.47 0.98
C ILE A 16 -15.46 1.33 0.80
N HIS A 17 -15.11 2.13 1.81
CA HIS A 17 -13.92 2.99 1.81
C HIS A 17 -12.75 2.34 2.57
N CYS A 18 -12.89 1.08 2.97
CA CYS A 18 -11.80 0.27 3.51
C CYS A 18 -11.14 -0.55 2.41
N GLY A 19 -9.81 -0.44 2.33
CA GLY A 19 -9.00 -1.27 1.45
C GLY A 19 -8.01 -2.16 2.21
N GLU A 20 -8.06 -3.47 1.98
CA GLU A 20 -7.02 -4.39 2.47
C GLU A 20 -5.86 -4.42 1.48
N ILE A 21 -4.65 -4.09 1.95
CA ILE A 21 -3.44 -4.08 1.13
C ILE A 21 -2.69 -5.40 1.28
N GLU A 22 -2.29 -5.99 0.16
CA GLU A 22 -1.33 -7.09 0.09
C GLU A 22 -0.13 -6.67 -0.77
N ILE A 23 1.08 -7.02 -0.35
CA ILE A 23 2.31 -6.75 -1.12
C ILE A 23 3.26 -7.93 -1.04
N MET A 24 3.86 -8.29 -2.18
CA MET A 24 4.80 -9.39 -2.27
C MET A 24 6.02 -9.03 -3.13
N ILE A 25 7.21 -9.37 -2.62
CA ILE A 25 8.47 -9.42 -3.40
C ILE A 25 9.05 -10.83 -3.21
N PRO A 26 8.77 -11.77 -4.15
CA PRO A 26 9.13 -13.17 -3.97
C PRO A 26 10.64 -13.41 -3.91
N GLN A 27 11.43 -12.72 -4.75
CA GLN A 27 12.88 -12.94 -4.82
C GLN A 27 13.61 -12.22 -3.70
N ALA A 28 14.32 -12.99 -2.84
CA ALA A 28 15.08 -12.43 -1.73
C ALA A 28 16.16 -11.43 -2.18
N THR A 29 16.75 -11.63 -3.35
CA THR A 29 17.74 -10.74 -3.96
C THR A 29 17.19 -9.36 -4.32
N GLU A 30 15.86 -9.22 -4.43
CA GLU A 30 15.18 -7.96 -4.75
C GLU A 30 14.59 -7.25 -3.53
N ARG A 31 14.68 -7.87 -2.34
CA ARG A 31 14.21 -7.27 -1.09
C ARG A 31 15.21 -6.24 -0.57
N HIS A 32 14.76 -5.38 0.34
CA HIS A 32 15.57 -4.35 1.01
C HIS A 32 16.19 -3.29 0.07
N LYS A 33 15.73 -3.19 -1.18
CA LYS A 33 16.14 -2.17 -2.17
C LYS A 33 15.20 -0.95 -2.25
N GLY A 34 14.20 -0.88 -1.37
CA GLY A 34 13.20 0.20 -1.35
C GLY A 34 11.98 -0.02 -2.24
N TYR A 35 11.98 -1.02 -3.13
CA TYR A 35 10.86 -1.25 -4.06
C TYR A 35 9.50 -1.36 -3.38
N GLY A 36 9.41 -2.10 -2.26
CA GLY A 36 8.13 -2.28 -1.57
C GLY A 36 7.57 -0.97 -0.99
N ILE A 37 8.42 -0.16 -0.37
CA ILE A 37 7.95 1.07 0.28
C ILE A 37 7.56 2.15 -0.73
N GLU A 38 8.35 2.32 -1.80
CA GLU A 38 8.05 3.32 -2.84
C GLU A 38 6.77 2.97 -3.61
N THR A 39 6.57 1.68 -3.91
CA THR A 39 5.33 1.17 -4.50
C THR A 39 4.14 1.45 -3.57
N LEU A 40 4.27 1.18 -2.26
CA LEU A 40 3.18 1.44 -1.31
C LEU A 40 2.83 2.92 -1.20
N TYR A 41 3.80 3.84 -1.15
CA TYR A 41 3.47 5.28 -1.11
C TYR A 41 2.66 5.71 -2.33
N THR A 42 3.10 5.30 -3.52
CA THR A 42 2.43 5.65 -4.78
C THR A 42 1.04 5.02 -4.87
N PHE A 43 0.93 3.74 -4.51
CA PHE A 43 -0.30 2.97 -4.59
C PHE A 43 -1.35 3.43 -3.57
N ILE A 44 -0.93 3.72 -2.34
CA ILE A 44 -1.81 4.25 -1.28
C ILE A 44 -2.31 5.63 -1.68
N ARG A 45 -1.44 6.52 -2.19
CA ARG A 45 -1.88 7.84 -2.68
C ARG A 45 -2.94 7.71 -3.76
N TYR A 46 -2.73 6.83 -4.74
CA TYR A 46 -3.73 6.53 -5.77
C TYR A 46 -5.05 6.05 -5.16
N ALA A 47 -5.01 5.11 -4.22
CA ALA A 47 -6.21 4.59 -3.57
C ALA A 47 -6.99 5.68 -2.82
N ILE A 48 -6.31 6.62 -2.16
CA ILE A 48 -6.95 7.76 -1.50
C ILE A 48 -7.55 8.71 -2.54
N GLU A 49 -6.74 9.20 -3.48
CA GLU A 49 -7.11 10.31 -4.38
C GLU A 49 -8.08 9.89 -5.48
N THR A 50 -8.04 8.62 -5.90
CA THR A 50 -8.84 8.13 -7.04
C THR A 50 -9.96 7.19 -6.62
N LEU A 51 -9.71 6.33 -5.63
CA LEU A 51 -10.68 5.32 -5.19
C LEU A 51 -11.44 5.73 -3.92
N ASN A 52 -11.14 6.91 -3.36
CA ASN A 52 -11.74 7.44 -2.13
C ASN A 52 -11.59 6.50 -0.93
N ILE A 53 -10.46 5.81 -0.80
CA ILE A 53 -10.17 4.96 0.36
C ILE A 53 -9.80 5.84 1.55
N THR A 54 -10.45 5.61 2.69
CA THR A 54 -10.24 6.38 3.93
C THR A 54 -9.63 5.55 5.06
N ARG A 55 -9.58 4.23 4.90
CA ARG A 55 -9.02 3.29 5.87
C ARG A 55 -8.30 2.16 5.14
N PHE A 56 -7.12 1.83 5.62
CA PHE A 56 -6.34 0.71 5.12
C PHE A 56 -6.17 -0.35 6.20
N VAL A 57 -6.24 -1.61 5.79
CA VAL A 57 -6.00 -2.77 6.66
C VAL A 57 -4.91 -3.63 6.02
N VAL A 58 -4.08 -4.25 6.86
CA VAL A 58 -3.14 -5.30 6.45
C VAL A 58 -3.18 -6.44 7.43
N LYS A 59 -3.03 -7.67 6.92
CA LYS A 59 -2.86 -8.88 7.72
C LYS A 59 -1.51 -9.47 7.43
N ILE A 60 -0.70 -9.65 8.47
CA ILE A 60 0.70 -10.02 8.33
C ILE A 60 1.02 -11.17 9.29
N GLY A 61 1.58 -12.25 8.76
CA GLY A 61 2.07 -13.35 9.59
C GLY A 61 3.11 -12.86 10.60
N LEU A 62 3.05 -13.32 11.85
CA LEU A 62 3.86 -12.81 12.97
C LEU A 62 5.38 -12.97 12.78
N GLN A 63 5.79 -13.90 11.92
CA GLN A 63 7.19 -14.13 11.58
C GLN A 63 7.71 -13.20 10.46
N ASN A 64 6.83 -12.48 9.77
CA ASN A 64 7.19 -11.55 8.70
C ASN A 64 7.57 -10.18 9.28
N LEU A 65 8.63 -10.18 10.10
CA LEU A 65 9.19 -8.98 10.72
C LEU A 65 9.54 -7.87 9.72
N PRO A 66 10.03 -8.14 8.48
CA PRO A 66 10.25 -7.09 7.50
C PRO A 66 8.96 -6.32 7.16
N SER A 67 7.85 -7.02 6.93
CA SER A 67 6.57 -6.38 6.60
C SER A 67 5.96 -5.69 7.81
N ILE A 68 6.02 -6.31 9.00
CA ILE A 68 5.59 -5.68 10.25
C ILE A 68 6.32 -4.35 10.46
N ASN A 69 7.65 -4.33 10.30
CA ASN A 69 8.44 -3.10 10.44
C ASN A 69 8.14 -2.07 9.34
N LEU A 70 7.86 -2.51 8.11
CA LEU A 70 7.48 -1.65 7.01
C LEU A 70 6.19 -0.89 7.34
N PHE A 71 5.13 -1.60 7.71
CA PHE A 71 3.83 -1.00 7.98
C PHE A 71 3.83 -0.17 9.27
N THR A 72 4.44 -0.66 10.35
CA THR A 72 4.48 0.09 11.62
C THR A 72 5.43 1.28 11.62
N LYS A 73 6.66 1.15 11.09
CA LYS A 73 7.70 2.19 11.23
C LYS A 73 7.76 3.17 10.06
N LYS A 74 7.31 2.78 8.88
CA LYS A 74 7.34 3.65 7.68
C LYS A 74 5.97 4.23 7.37
N LEU A 75 4.94 3.39 7.43
CA LEU A 75 3.57 3.77 7.10
C LEU A 75 2.69 4.09 8.32
N GLN A 76 3.22 3.90 9.53
CA GLN A 76 2.58 4.25 10.80
C GLN A 76 1.24 3.52 11.03
N PHE A 77 1.11 2.29 10.52
CA PHE A 77 -0.01 1.42 10.83
C PHE A 77 0.03 0.99 12.29
N LEU A 78 -1.14 0.84 12.90
CA LEU A 78 -1.32 0.42 14.28
C LEU A 78 -1.92 -0.99 14.32
N GLU A 79 -1.38 -1.85 15.17
CA GLU A 79 -1.96 -3.17 15.44
C GLU A 79 -3.33 -3.01 16.12
N ILE A 80 -4.35 -3.68 15.59
CA ILE A 80 -5.71 -3.67 16.13
C ILE A 80 -6.14 -5.05 16.63
N GLU A 81 -5.57 -6.11 16.07
CA GLU A 81 -5.91 -7.48 16.43
C GLU A 81 -4.70 -8.39 16.22
N LYS A 82 -4.59 -9.42 17.05
CA LYS A 82 -3.59 -10.46 16.90
C LYS A 82 -4.25 -11.82 17.05
N SER A 83 -4.09 -12.68 16.05
CA SER A 83 -4.64 -14.03 16.07
C SER A 83 -3.55 -15.05 16.38
N GLU A 84 -3.68 -15.71 17.52
CA GLU A 84 -2.79 -16.82 17.90
C GLU A 84 -3.05 -18.08 17.06
N VAL A 85 -4.29 -18.27 16.58
CA VAL A 85 -4.65 -19.44 15.78
C VAL A 85 -4.02 -19.36 14.39
N PHE A 86 -4.10 -18.20 13.75
CA PHE A 86 -3.55 -17.98 12.41
C PHE A 86 -2.11 -17.50 12.42
N GLN A 87 -1.55 -17.20 13.60
CA GLN A 87 -0.21 -16.63 13.76
C GLN A 87 -0.03 -15.37 12.90
N GLU A 88 -1.00 -14.46 12.96
CA GLU A 88 -1.03 -13.20 12.22
C GLU A 88 -1.37 -12.01 13.12
N THR A 89 -1.01 -10.81 12.66
CA THR A 89 -1.42 -9.53 13.21
C THR A 89 -2.17 -8.75 12.15
N THR A 90 -3.29 -8.16 12.55
CA THR A 90 -4.06 -7.22 11.75
C THR A 90 -3.69 -5.81 12.19
N MET A 91 -3.31 -4.97 11.23
CA MET A 91 -2.99 -3.57 11.47
C MET A 91 -3.84 -2.68 10.59
N GLU A 92 -4.11 -1.46 11.07
CA GLU A 92 -4.84 -0.46 10.29
C GLU A 92 -4.13 0.89 10.24
N ARG A 93 -4.46 1.67 9.21
CA ARG A 93 -4.16 3.10 9.12
C ARG A 93 -5.36 3.83 8.55
N ARG A 94 -5.94 4.74 9.33
CA ARG A 94 -6.91 5.71 8.83
C ARG A 94 -6.20 6.84 8.09
N VAL A 95 -6.84 7.39 7.07
CA VAL A 95 -6.34 8.54 6.35
C VAL A 95 -6.58 9.80 7.18
N ASP A 96 -5.49 10.50 7.49
CA ASP A 96 -5.48 11.81 8.13
C ASP A 96 -4.50 12.74 7.39
N ASN A 97 -4.46 14.00 7.80
CA ASN A 97 -3.63 15.01 7.15
C ASN A 97 -2.15 14.64 7.20
N ASP A 98 -1.64 14.14 8.33
CA ASP A 98 -0.25 13.74 8.48
C ASP A 98 0.13 12.62 7.49
N PHE A 99 -0.79 11.68 7.25
CA PHE A 99 -0.56 10.62 6.28
C PHE A 99 -0.57 11.14 4.85
N ILE A 100 -1.49 12.05 4.52
CA ILE A 100 -1.54 12.69 3.20
C ILE A 100 -0.24 13.48 2.95
N GLU A 101 0.20 14.28 3.92
CA GLU A 101 1.45 15.04 3.83
C GLU A 101 2.66 14.12 3.65
N LEU A 102 2.72 13.01 4.39
CA LEU A 102 3.75 11.98 4.20
C LEU A 102 3.74 11.47 2.75
N LEU A 103 2.58 11.07 2.23
CA LEU A 103 2.46 10.51 0.88
C LEU A 103 2.88 11.53 -0.18
N HIS A 104 2.43 12.77 -0.07
CA HIS A 104 2.83 13.86 -0.98
C HIS A 104 4.35 14.10 -0.93
N SER A 105 4.94 14.12 0.27
CA SER A 105 6.40 14.30 0.42
C SER A 105 7.22 13.17 -0.19
N LYS A 106 6.68 11.94 -0.21
CA LYS A 106 7.34 10.74 -0.75
C LYS A 106 7.08 10.53 -2.23
N THR A 107 6.04 11.15 -2.77
CA THR A 107 5.63 11.01 -4.17
C THR A 107 5.52 12.37 -4.86
N PRO A 108 6.57 13.22 -4.84
CA PRO A 108 6.48 14.58 -5.37
C PRO A 108 6.20 14.64 -6.87
N ASN A 109 6.60 13.60 -7.61
CA ASN A 109 6.40 13.47 -9.06
C ASN A 109 5.26 12.49 -9.40
N TYR A 110 4.30 12.30 -8.48
CA TYR A 110 3.12 11.47 -8.72
C TYR A 110 2.23 12.13 -9.76
N GLU A 111 1.95 11.40 -10.84
CA GLU A 111 1.05 11.83 -11.90
C GLU A 111 0.17 10.64 -12.31
N ILE A 112 -1.11 10.91 -12.54
CA ILE A 112 -2.03 9.97 -13.17
C ILE A 112 -2.22 10.44 -14.59
N ASP A 113 -1.83 9.61 -15.55
CA ASP A 113 -2.13 9.86 -16.96
C ASP A 113 -3.25 8.95 -17.45
N SER A 114 -4.05 9.45 -18.38
CA SER A 114 -5.07 8.65 -19.04
C SER A 114 -4.43 7.79 -20.13
N TYR A 115 -4.97 6.59 -20.34
CA TYR A 115 -4.52 5.72 -21.42
C TYR A 115 -4.64 6.38 -22.80
N GLU A 116 -5.62 7.27 -22.97
CA GLU A 116 -5.88 8.01 -24.21
C GLU A 116 -4.73 9.00 -24.53
N ASN A 117 -4.20 9.69 -23.51
CA ASN A 117 -3.08 10.62 -23.68
C ASN A 117 -1.76 9.92 -24.05
N LEU A 118 -1.55 8.70 -23.54
CA LEU A 118 -0.34 7.90 -23.81
C LEU A 118 -0.24 7.43 -25.28
N ILE A 119 -1.38 7.26 -25.96
CA ILE A 119 -1.44 6.87 -27.37
C ILE A 119 -1.11 8.07 -28.28
N ILE A 120 -1.63 9.26 -27.94
CA ILE A 120 -1.45 10.47 -28.73
C ILE A 120 0.04 10.86 -28.76
N ASN A 121 0.74 10.77 -27.63
CA ASN A 121 2.16 11.12 -27.52
C ASN A 121 3.13 10.11 -28.18
N LYS A 122 2.65 8.95 -28.63
CA LYS A 122 3.45 7.95 -29.36
C LYS A 122 3.27 7.99 -30.88
N THR A 123 2.38 8.84 -31.40
CA THR A 123 2.01 8.89 -32.82
C THR A 123 2.56 10.14 -33.52
N ILE A 124 3.46 10.89 -32.89
CA ILE A 124 4.13 12.08 -33.44
C ILE A 124 5.63 11.82 -33.58
#